data_AF-A0A151EMP7-F1
#
_entry.id   AF-A0A151EMP7-F1
#
_cell.length_a   1.000
_cell.length_b   1.000
_cell.length_c   1.000
_cell.angle_alpha   90.00
_cell.angle_beta   90.00
_cell.angle_gamma   90.00
#
_symmetry.space_group_name_H-M   'P 1'
#
loop_
_entity.id
_entity.type
_entity.pdbx_description
1 polymer ?
#
loop_
_entity_poly.entity_id
_entity_poly.type
_entity_poly.pdbx_seq_one_letter_code
_entity_poly.pdbx_strand_id
1 'polypeptide(L)'
;MLQKKLPILNISNENGRVQRFKIPVITELNITFEKVNKNGKIFPANKLPFDIVRKLRDEVKQGKMKKQVAEELGISIKSVTRYTKDITKNKKISDHLIKTIRTEVKRCKSKTKAARILNIPYDTVVYYTRDISVKKKITKRQKEIMNKEILSGKSRYQVAKDLNLSYNAVRKYTKYLPNTRYNEGYPGIRGKSLRILEVLITKGYYICTQGDTRKYRLLKKYFPMICKVNMYSKTIVFLEDKSDIAIRGFLEHINKRKISYMELEEMSKIFKSKLSKSEKKKYVCTF
;
A
#
# COMPACT_ATOMS: atom_id res chain seq x y z
N MET A 1 -43.53 -18.37 -17.17
CA MET A 1 -43.90 -17.13 -17.90
C MET A 1 -43.47 -15.93 -17.09
N LEU A 2 -42.44 -15.18 -17.53
CA LEU A 2 -41.96 -13.98 -16.84
C LEU A 2 -42.73 -12.75 -17.34
N GLN A 3 -43.64 -12.22 -16.52
CA GLN A 3 -44.29 -10.94 -16.81
C GLN A 3 -43.27 -9.79 -16.67
N LYS A 4 -42.86 -9.19 -17.79
CA LYS A 4 -42.02 -7.99 -17.79
C LYS A 4 -42.84 -6.80 -17.27
N LYS A 5 -42.48 -6.28 -16.09
CA LYS A 5 -43.03 -5.03 -15.55
C LYS A 5 -42.64 -3.87 -16.46
N LEU A 6 -43.63 -3.11 -16.94
CA LEU A 6 -43.42 -1.90 -17.73
C LEU A 6 -42.81 -0.79 -16.86
N PRO A 7 -41.87 0.01 -17.40
CA PRO A 7 -41.31 1.14 -16.68
C PRO A 7 -42.39 2.21 -16.43
N ILE A 8 -42.48 2.69 -15.20
CA ILE A 8 -43.39 3.77 -14.79
C ILE A 8 -42.55 5.04 -14.63
N LEU A 9 -42.93 6.11 -15.34
CA LEU A 9 -42.33 7.42 -15.16
C LEU A 9 -43.15 8.21 -14.13
N ASN A 10 -42.49 8.67 -13.08
CA ASN A 10 -43.10 9.53 -12.07
C ASN A 10 -42.70 10.97 -12.35
N ILE A 11 -43.69 11.83 -12.59
CA ILE A 11 -43.49 13.26 -12.73
C ILE A 11 -44.18 13.92 -11.54
N SER A 12 -43.41 14.66 -10.75
CA SER A 12 -43.91 15.46 -9.64
C SER A 12 -44.20 16.87 -10.13
N ASN A 13 -45.42 17.36 -9.88
CA ASN A 13 -45.72 18.77 -10.09
C ASN A 13 -45.25 19.63 -8.90
N GLU A 14 -45.30 20.96 -9.07
CA GLU A 14 -44.80 21.94 -8.09
C GLU A 14 -45.52 21.87 -6.73
N ASN A 15 -46.72 21.27 -6.69
CA ASN A 15 -47.48 21.02 -5.46
C ASN A 15 -47.15 19.67 -4.80
N GLY A 16 -46.10 18.99 -5.24
CA GLY A 16 -45.63 17.72 -4.68
C GLY A 16 -46.54 16.51 -4.98
N ARG A 17 -47.58 16.65 -5.82
CA ARG A 17 -48.42 15.53 -6.23
C ARG A 17 -47.75 14.77 -7.37
N VAL A 18 -47.46 13.51 -7.13
CA VAL A 18 -46.88 12.59 -8.12
C VAL A 18 -48.01 11.97 -8.94
N GLN A 19 -48.10 12.31 -10.22
CA GLN A 19 -48.98 11.61 -11.17
C GLN A 19 -48.19 10.51 -11.88
N ARG A 20 -48.77 9.30 -11.92
CA ARG A 20 -48.16 8.13 -12.56
C ARG A 20 -48.78 7.92 -13.94
N PHE A 21 -47.99 8.10 -14.98
CA PHE A 21 -48.43 7.85 -16.35
C PHE A 21 -47.86 6.50 -16.82
N LYS A 22 -48.75 5.63 -17.32
CA LYS A 22 -48.34 4.45 -18.08
C LYS A 22 -48.02 4.93 -19.49
N ILE A 23 -46.73 5.01 -19.83
CA ILE A 23 -46.31 5.38 -21.19
C ILE A 23 -46.62 4.19 -22.10
N PRO A 24 -47.43 4.34 -23.16
CA PRO A 24 -47.60 3.31 -24.16
C PRO A 24 -46.23 3.05 -24.81
N VAL A 25 -45.85 1.78 -24.92
CA VAL A 25 -44.64 1.38 -25.63
C VAL A 25 -44.85 1.72 -27.10
N ILE A 26 -44.30 2.86 -27.54
CA ILE A 26 -44.20 3.19 -28.96
C ILE A 26 -43.12 2.27 -29.54
N THR A 27 -43.52 1.08 -29.96
CA THR A 27 -42.72 0.22 -30.80
C THR A 27 -42.64 0.86 -32.19
N GLU A 28 -41.41 1.16 -32.61
CA GLU A 28 -40.99 1.32 -34.01
C GLU A 28 -41.43 2.60 -34.74
N LEU A 29 -40.95 3.74 -34.25
CA LEU A 29 -40.51 4.79 -35.18
C LEU A 29 -39.01 4.59 -35.41
N ASN A 30 -38.66 3.99 -36.55
CA ASN A 30 -37.30 3.99 -37.11
C ASN A 30 -36.93 5.43 -37.52
N ILE A 31 -36.75 6.30 -36.53
CA ILE A 31 -36.10 7.58 -36.73
C ILE A 31 -34.63 7.24 -36.91
N THR A 32 -34.18 7.13 -38.16
CA THR A 32 -32.76 7.21 -38.45
C THR A 32 -32.29 8.57 -37.95
N PHE A 33 -31.70 8.59 -36.76
CA PHE A 33 -31.09 9.78 -36.18
C PHE A 33 -29.95 10.21 -37.09
N GLU A 34 -30.28 11.05 -38.07
CA GLU A 34 -29.30 11.82 -38.82
C GLU A 34 -28.57 12.71 -37.82
N LYS A 35 -27.30 12.38 -37.56
CA LYS A 35 -26.46 13.16 -36.65
C LYS A 35 -26.11 14.47 -37.35
N VAL A 36 -26.91 15.50 -37.12
CA VAL A 36 -26.60 16.88 -37.47
C VAL A 36 -25.38 17.31 -36.65
N ASN A 37 -24.28 17.69 -37.31
CA ASN A 37 -23.10 18.21 -36.61
C ASN A 37 -23.35 19.66 -36.13
N LYS A 38 -22.42 20.20 -35.32
CA LYS A 38 -22.51 21.58 -34.78
C LYS A 38 -22.63 22.69 -35.85
N ASN A 39 -22.42 22.36 -37.13
CA ASN A 39 -22.47 23.29 -38.26
C ASN A 39 -23.66 23.00 -39.19
N GLY A 40 -24.66 22.22 -38.75
CA GLY A 40 -25.86 21.93 -39.53
C GLY A 40 -25.68 20.97 -40.71
N LYS A 41 -24.50 20.34 -40.89
CA LYS A 41 -24.26 19.42 -42.00
C LYS A 41 -24.68 18.01 -41.64
N ILE A 42 -25.58 17.45 -42.45
CA ILE A 42 -26.04 16.07 -42.39
C ILE A 42 -25.07 15.22 -43.23
N PHE A 43 -24.52 14.15 -42.64
CA PHE A 43 -23.72 13.16 -43.38
C PHE A 43 -24.38 11.79 -43.26
N PRO A 44 -24.41 10.99 -44.35
CA PRO A 44 -24.88 9.61 -44.30
C PRO A 44 -24.04 8.85 -43.27
N ALA A 45 -24.72 8.03 -42.46
CA ALA A 45 -24.22 7.51 -41.19
C ALA A 45 -22.86 6.78 -41.23
N ASN A 46 -22.29 6.49 -42.40
CA ASN A 46 -21.09 5.66 -42.53
C ASN A 46 -19.96 6.18 -43.44
N LYS A 47 -20.10 7.27 -44.22
CA LYS A 47 -19.02 7.75 -45.09
C LYS A 47 -18.93 9.28 -45.14
N LEU A 48 -17.72 9.81 -44.91
CA LEU A 48 -17.43 11.23 -45.15
C LEU A 48 -17.34 11.50 -46.66
N PRO A 49 -17.73 12.70 -47.13
CA PRO A 49 -17.51 13.13 -48.51
C PRO A 49 -16.04 13.06 -48.91
N PHE A 50 -15.78 12.76 -50.19
CA PHE A 50 -14.44 12.59 -50.72
C PHE A 50 -13.54 13.81 -50.50
N ASP A 51 -14.06 15.02 -50.71
CA ASP A 51 -13.29 16.27 -50.54
C ASP A 51 -12.82 16.48 -49.10
N ILE A 52 -13.67 16.12 -48.14
CA ILE A 52 -13.33 16.19 -46.72
C ILE A 52 -12.26 15.16 -46.37
N VAL A 53 -12.36 13.93 -46.90
CA VAL A 53 -11.35 12.88 -46.69
C VAL A 53 -9.99 13.30 -47.29
N ARG A 54 -10.00 13.91 -48.49
CA ARG A 54 -8.79 14.42 -49.15
C ARG A 54 -8.11 15.51 -48.31
N LYS A 55 -8.85 16.56 -47.94
CA LYS A 55 -8.33 17.67 -47.13
C LYS A 55 -7.75 17.19 -45.80
N LEU A 56 -8.47 16.30 -45.12
CA LEU A 56 -8.02 15.69 -43.87
C LEU A 56 -6.72 14.89 -44.03
N ARG A 57 -6.57 14.14 -45.12
CA ARG A 57 -5.33 13.37 -45.38
C ARG A 57 -4.16 14.29 -45.68
N ASP A 58 -4.38 15.35 -46.44
CA ASP A 58 -3.34 16.32 -46.79
C ASP A 58 -2.84 17.09 -45.56
N GLU A 59 -3.75 17.56 -44.69
CA GLU A 59 -3.38 18.21 -43.43
C GLU A 59 -2.61 17.29 -42.48
N VAL A 60 -2.98 16.01 -42.40
CA VAL A 60 -2.25 15.02 -41.58
C VAL A 60 -0.88 14.69 -42.20
N LYS A 61 -0.76 14.63 -43.53
CA LYS A 61 0.53 14.48 -44.24
C LYS A 61 1.45 15.68 -44.02
N GLN A 62 0.90 16.89 -43.94
CA GLN A 62 1.63 18.11 -43.59
C GLN A 62 2.09 18.14 -42.12
N GLY A 63 1.69 17.16 -41.30
CA GLY A 63 2.21 16.96 -39.95
C GLY A 63 1.29 17.46 -38.82
N LYS A 64 0.15 18.09 -39.13
CA LYS A 64 -0.83 18.54 -38.11
C LYS A 64 -1.26 17.39 -37.19
N MET A 65 -1.62 17.68 -35.94
CA MET A 65 -2.12 16.65 -35.03
C MET A 65 -3.53 16.20 -35.46
N LYS A 66 -3.79 14.87 -35.45
CA LYS A 66 -5.13 14.33 -35.79
C LYS A 66 -6.25 14.95 -34.94
N LYS A 67 -5.93 15.38 -33.71
CA LYS A 67 -6.84 16.12 -32.83
C LYS A 67 -7.15 17.53 -33.36
N GLN A 68 -6.15 18.29 -33.77
CA GLN A 68 -6.33 19.62 -34.37
C GLN A 68 -7.14 19.54 -35.66
N VAL A 69 -6.81 18.59 -36.55
CA VAL A 69 -7.56 18.37 -37.80
C VAL A 69 -9.03 18.00 -37.54
N ALA A 70 -9.30 17.24 -36.47
CA ALA A 70 -10.66 16.89 -36.05
C ALA A 70 -11.47 18.12 -35.60
N GLU A 71 -10.84 19.01 -34.82
CA GLU A 71 -11.43 20.26 -34.34
C GLU A 71 -11.69 21.25 -35.50
N GLU A 72 -10.70 21.46 -36.37
CA GLU A 72 -10.80 22.39 -37.52
C GLU A 72 -11.89 21.99 -38.52
N LEU A 73 -12.05 20.70 -38.80
CA LEU A 73 -13.02 20.21 -39.78
C LEU A 73 -14.40 19.89 -39.17
N GLY A 74 -14.55 19.97 -37.85
CA GLY A 74 -15.80 19.61 -37.16
C GLY A 74 -16.15 18.12 -37.26
N ILE A 75 -15.15 17.24 -37.21
CA ILE A 75 -15.28 15.79 -37.41
C ILE A 75 -14.80 15.05 -36.16
N SER A 76 -15.35 13.86 -35.88
CA SER A 76 -14.86 13.04 -34.78
C SER A 76 -13.40 12.57 -35.00
N ILE A 77 -12.59 12.60 -33.94
CA ILE A 77 -11.21 12.07 -33.97
C ILE A 77 -11.13 10.60 -34.41
N LYS A 78 -12.18 9.81 -34.15
CA LYS A 78 -12.29 8.42 -34.60
C LYS A 78 -12.35 8.33 -36.12
N SER A 79 -13.14 9.20 -36.77
CA SER A 79 -13.21 9.28 -38.23
C SER A 79 -11.87 9.70 -38.82
N VAL A 80 -11.21 10.72 -38.24
CA VAL A 80 -9.86 11.13 -38.67
C VAL A 80 -8.89 9.97 -38.59
N THR A 81 -8.88 9.24 -37.47
CA THR A 81 -8.01 8.08 -37.27
C THR A 81 -8.29 6.97 -38.27
N ARG A 82 -9.56 6.69 -38.58
CA ARG A 82 -9.98 5.68 -39.56
C ARG A 82 -9.45 6.00 -40.96
N TYR A 83 -9.62 7.23 -41.43
CA TYR A 83 -9.23 7.65 -42.79
C TYR A 83 -7.73 7.99 -42.96
N THR A 84 -6.96 8.01 -41.87
CA THR A 84 -5.51 8.28 -41.87
C THR A 84 -4.74 7.16 -41.18
N LYS A 85 -5.30 5.94 -41.13
CA LYS A 85 -4.67 4.80 -40.46
C LYS A 85 -3.34 4.42 -41.12
N ASP A 86 -3.27 4.59 -42.43
CA ASP A 86 -2.11 4.38 -43.28
C ASP A 86 -1.06 5.49 -43.13
N ILE A 87 -1.49 6.71 -42.79
CA ILE A 87 -0.59 7.82 -42.47
C ILE A 87 -0.15 7.66 -41.01
N THR A 88 0.73 6.70 -40.78
CA THR A 88 1.37 6.53 -39.47
C THR A 88 2.34 7.70 -39.25
N LYS A 89 2.20 8.40 -38.11
CA LYS A 89 3.17 9.39 -37.64
C LYS A 89 4.46 8.73 -37.16
N ASN A 90 4.93 7.69 -37.85
CA ASN A 90 6.27 7.20 -37.67
C ASN A 90 7.18 8.23 -38.34
N LYS A 91 7.33 9.40 -37.69
CA LYS A 91 8.40 10.34 -38.00
C LYS A 91 9.66 9.55 -37.73
N LYS A 92 10.20 8.95 -38.79
CA LYS A 92 11.40 8.13 -38.75
C LYS A 92 12.47 9.04 -38.16
N ILE A 93 12.90 8.71 -36.95
CA ILE A 93 13.94 9.48 -36.30
C ILE A 93 15.20 9.32 -37.15
N SER A 94 15.90 10.42 -37.41
CA SER A 94 17.15 10.40 -38.17
C SER A 94 18.15 9.45 -37.52
N ASP A 95 18.85 8.65 -38.32
CA ASP A 95 19.87 7.72 -37.85
C ASP A 95 20.98 8.42 -37.05
N HIS A 96 21.28 9.69 -37.39
CA HIS A 96 22.18 10.54 -36.61
C HIS A 96 21.68 10.71 -35.17
N LEU A 97 20.39 11.02 -34.97
CA LEU A 97 19.82 11.20 -33.64
C LEU A 97 19.79 9.88 -32.85
N ILE A 98 19.52 8.75 -33.52
CA ILE A 98 19.60 7.42 -32.88
C ILE A 98 21.02 7.16 -32.37
N LYS A 99 22.04 7.49 -33.18
CA LYS A 99 23.45 7.38 -32.78
C LYS A 99 23.75 8.28 -31.57
N THR A 100 23.30 9.53 -31.58
CA THR A 100 23.45 10.46 -30.44
C THR A 100 22.78 9.93 -29.17
N ILE A 101 21.54 9.41 -29.25
CA ILE A 101 20.83 8.80 -28.11
C ILE A 101 21.66 7.66 -27.52
N ARG A 102 22.19 6.76 -28.37
CA ARG A 102 22.98 5.61 -27.92
C ARG A 102 24.28 6.03 -27.25
N THR A 103 24.98 7.03 -27.80
CA THR A 103 26.21 7.59 -27.22
C THR A 103 25.95 8.21 -25.85
N GLU A 104 24.89 9.04 -25.73
CA GLU A 104 24.54 9.68 -24.46
C GLU A 104 24.09 8.68 -23.39
N VAL A 105 23.34 7.64 -23.75
CA VAL A 105 22.96 6.58 -22.80
C VAL A 105 24.19 5.83 -22.27
N LYS A 106 25.16 5.52 -23.13
CA LYS A 106 26.43 4.89 -22.73
C LYS A 106 27.24 5.81 -21.82
N ARG A 107 27.34 7.09 -22.15
CA ARG A 107 28.06 8.13 -21.39
C ARG A 107 27.45 8.33 -20.00
N CYS A 108 26.15 8.58 -19.92
CA CYS A 108 25.47 8.91 -18.66
C CYS A 108 25.15 7.68 -17.79
N LYS A 109 25.20 6.46 -18.34
CA LYS A 109 24.74 5.22 -17.68
C LYS A 109 23.34 5.39 -17.07
N SER A 110 22.47 6.15 -17.74
CA SER A 110 21.07 6.37 -17.33
C SER A 110 20.23 6.85 -18.53
N LYS A 111 19.20 6.07 -18.89
CA LYS A 111 18.25 6.42 -19.96
C LYS A 111 17.46 7.69 -19.62
N THR A 112 17.10 7.87 -18.35
CA THR A 112 16.38 9.06 -17.87
C THR A 112 17.22 10.34 -17.99
N LYS A 113 18.52 10.27 -17.66
CA LYS A 113 19.41 11.43 -17.82
C LYS A 113 19.61 11.77 -19.30
N ALA A 114 19.84 10.76 -20.14
CA ALA A 114 19.99 10.97 -21.58
C ALA A 114 18.75 11.62 -22.21
N ALA A 115 17.54 11.18 -21.82
CA ALA A 115 16.28 11.77 -22.27
C ALA A 115 16.17 13.27 -21.94
N ARG A 116 16.56 13.66 -20.71
CA ARG A 116 16.58 15.07 -20.28
C ARG A 116 17.61 15.91 -21.05
N ILE A 117 18.82 15.38 -21.26
CA ILE A 117 19.91 16.08 -21.96
C ILE A 117 19.52 16.35 -23.43
N LEU A 118 18.93 15.36 -24.10
CA LEU A 118 18.56 15.48 -25.51
C LEU A 118 17.19 16.14 -25.73
N ASN A 119 16.45 16.42 -24.65
CA ASN A 119 15.06 16.87 -24.70
C ASN A 119 14.16 15.95 -25.55
N ILE A 120 14.30 14.64 -25.37
CA ILE A 120 13.56 13.61 -26.11
C ILE A 120 12.68 12.83 -25.11
N PRO A 121 11.45 12.42 -25.48
CA PRO A 121 10.62 11.55 -24.65
C PRO A 121 11.37 10.30 -24.19
N TYR A 122 11.22 9.95 -22.91
CA TYR A 122 11.90 8.80 -22.32
C TYR A 122 11.61 7.49 -23.07
N ASP A 123 10.37 7.29 -23.52
CA ASP A 123 9.96 6.07 -24.23
C ASP A 123 10.70 5.89 -25.56
N THR A 124 10.97 6.99 -26.27
CA THR A 124 11.79 6.98 -27.48
C THR A 124 13.21 6.54 -27.17
N VAL A 125 13.82 7.09 -26.11
CA VAL A 125 15.16 6.67 -25.67
C VAL A 125 15.18 5.19 -25.31
N VAL A 126 14.19 4.71 -24.56
CA VAL A 126 14.07 3.29 -24.19
C VAL A 126 13.95 2.41 -25.43
N TYR A 127 13.11 2.78 -26.39
CA TYR A 127 12.88 2.04 -27.63
C TYR A 127 14.17 1.83 -28.43
N TYR A 128 14.94 2.90 -28.67
CA TYR A 128 16.18 2.83 -29.46
C TYR A 128 17.42 2.33 -28.69
N THR A 129 17.28 2.06 -27.39
CA THR A 129 18.36 1.55 -26.53
C THR A 129 17.94 0.32 -25.74
N ARG A 130 16.98 -0.46 -26.22
CA ARG A 130 16.51 -1.70 -25.56
C ARG A 130 17.64 -2.69 -25.33
N ASP A 131 18.58 -2.78 -26.27
CA ASP A 131 19.77 -3.62 -26.24
C ASP A 131 20.85 -3.12 -25.26
N ILE A 132 20.83 -1.84 -24.90
CA ILE A 132 21.79 -1.27 -23.94
C ILE A 132 21.27 -1.50 -22.51
N SER A 133 21.90 -2.44 -21.80
CA SER A 133 21.64 -2.71 -20.39
C SER A 133 22.30 -1.65 -19.51
N VAL A 134 21.47 -0.80 -18.90
CA VAL A 134 21.92 0.32 -18.06
C VAL A 134 21.82 -0.03 -16.58
N LYS A 135 21.89 -1.32 -16.24
CA LYS A 135 21.87 -1.77 -14.84
C LYS A 135 23.09 -1.13 -14.15
N LYS A 136 22.83 -0.28 -13.14
CA LYS A 136 23.87 0.24 -12.24
C LYS A 136 24.56 -0.98 -11.60
N LYS A 137 25.72 -1.36 -12.13
CA LYS A 137 26.55 -2.41 -11.52
C LYS A 137 27.13 -1.82 -10.24
N ILE A 138 26.81 -2.44 -9.11
CA ILE A 138 27.43 -2.11 -7.84
C ILE A 138 28.90 -2.54 -7.90
N THR A 139 29.81 -1.60 -7.65
CA THR A 139 31.25 -1.84 -7.73
C THR A 139 31.72 -2.74 -6.57
N LYS A 140 32.88 -3.40 -6.73
CA LYS A 140 33.46 -4.24 -5.65
C LYS A 140 33.66 -3.42 -4.36
N ARG A 141 34.23 -2.21 -4.50
CA ARG A 141 34.42 -1.24 -3.42
C ARG A 141 33.11 -0.89 -2.70
N GLN A 142 32.01 -0.68 -3.42
CA GLN A 142 30.70 -0.44 -2.79
C GLN A 142 30.22 -1.65 -1.97
N LYS A 143 30.48 -2.88 -2.43
CA LYS A 143 30.12 -4.09 -1.67
C LYS A 143 30.93 -4.20 -0.37
N GLU A 144 32.23 -3.93 -0.44
CA GLU A 144 33.12 -3.93 0.72
C GLU A 144 32.66 -2.88 1.75
N ILE A 145 32.33 -1.67 1.31
CA ILE A 145 31.79 -0.62 2.19
C ILE A 145 30.44 -1.05 2.80
N MET A 146 29.50 -1.57 1.99
CA MET A 146 28.23 -2.08 2.51
C MET A 146 28.43 -3.11 3.62
N ASN A 147 29.36 -4.04 3.43
CA ASN A 147 29.64 -5.09 4.41
C ASN A 147 30.23 -4.52 5.69
N LYS A 148 31.25 -3.67 5.57
CA LYS A 148 31.93 -3.04 6.71
C LYS A 148 30.94 -2.25 7.57
N GLU A 149 30.10 -1.42 6.95
CA GLU A 149 29.13 -0.56 7.64
C GLU A 149 27.99 -1.37 8.29
N ILE A 150 27.56 -2.48 7.68
CA ILE A 150 26.54 -3.35 8.29
C ILE A 150 27.11 -4.13 9.46
N LEU A 151 28.33 -4.65 9.33
CA LEU A 151 29.02 -5.34 10.42
C LEU A 151 29.33 -4.41 11.60
N SER A 152 29.55 -3.12 11.34
CA SER A 152 29.69 -2.10 12.39
C SER A 152 28.37 -1.66 13.02
N GLY A 153 27.24 -2.33 12.72
CA GLY A 153 25.95 -2.09 13.37
C GLY A 153 24.98 -1.18 12.62
N LYS A 154 25.37 -0.54 11.50
CA LYS A 154 24.42 0.31 10.75
C LYS A 154 23.30 -0.53 10.14
N SER A 155 22.12 0.07 10.02
CA SER A 155 21.01 -0.57 9.32
C SER A 155 21.23 -0.55 7.81
N ARG A 156 20.77 -1.60 7.10
CA ARG A 156 20.78 -1.66 5.63
C ARG A 156 20.10 -0.44 4.96
N TYR A 157 19.16 0.20 5.66
CA TYR A 157 18.49 1.42 5.18
C TYR A 157 19.41 2.64 5.23
N GLN A 158 20.12 2.86 6.36
CA GLN A 158 21.13 3.93 6.47
C GLN A 158 22.21 3.75 5.40
N VAL A 159 22.75 2.54 5.26
CA VAL A 159 23.77 2.23 4.24
C VAL A 159 23.26 2.48 2.82
N ALA A 160 21.98 2.20 2.54
CA ALA A 160 21.38 2.50 1.23
C ALA A 160 21.32 4.01 0.97
N LYS A 161 20.96 4.82 1.98
CA LYS A 161 20.93 6.28 1.90
C LYS A 161 22.33 6.86 1.70
N ASP A 162 23.31 6.42 2.50
CA ASP A 162 24.69 6.90 2.47
C ASP A 162 25.36 6.63 1.11
N LEU A 163 25.10 5.45 0.52
CA LEU A 163 25.68 5.07 -0.78
C LEU A 163 24.81 5.48 -1.98
N ASN A 164 23.68 6.14 -1.76
CA ASN A 164 22.68 6.47 -2.79
C ASN A 164 22.29 5.24 -3.65
N LEU A 165 22.08 4.11 -2.98
CA LEU A 165 21.67 2.85 -3.56
C LEU A 165 20.22 2.55 -3.19
N SER A 166 19.54 1.75 -4.01
CA SER A 166 18.22 1.26 -3.59
C SER A 166 18.37 0.27 -2.44
N TYR A 167 17.44 0.34 -1.47
CA TYR A 167 17.40 -0.60 -0.35
C TYR A 167 17.42 -2.07 -0.81
N ASN A 168 16.69 -2.39 -1.88
CA ASN A 168 16.66 -3.73 -2.46
C ASN A 168 18.03 -4.18 -2.98
N ALA A 169 18.82 -3.27 -3.54
CA ALA A 169 20.17 -3.61 -3.98
C ALA A 169 21.06 -3.94 -2.78
N VAL A 170 21.06 -3.08 -1.74
CA VAL A 170 21.82 -3.34 -0.50
C VAL A 170 21.39 -4.67 0.11
N ARG A 171 20.08 -4.91 0.27
CA ARG A 171 19.54 -6.17 0.80
C ARG A 171 19.96 -7.39 -0.01
N LYS A 172 19.95 -7.29 -1.35
CA LYS A 172 20.37 -8.39 -2.24
C LYS A 172 21.85 -8.73 -2.03
N TYR A 173 22.73 -7.74 -1.96
CA TYR A 173 24.17 -7.94 -1.85
C TYR A 173 24.66 -8.23 -0.43
N THR A 174 23.83 -8.03 0.59
CA THR A 174 24.16 -8.25 2.00
C THR A 174 23.24 -9.28 2.66
N LYS A 175 22.59 -10.14 1.84
CA LYS A 175 21.63 -11.15 2.31
C LYS A 175 22.27 -12.15 3.28
N TYR A 176 23.54 -12.49 3.05
CA TYR A 176 24.31 -13.42 3.88
C TYR A 176 24.79 -12.80 5.19
N LEU A 177 24.77 -11.47 5.31
CA LEU A 177 25.18 -10.83 6.55
C LEU A 177 24.12 -11.01 7.62
N PRO A 178 24.54 -11.21 8.88
CA PRO A 178 23.65 -11.19 10.02
C PRO A 178 22.78 -9.95 9.94
N ASN A 179 21.47 -10.09 10.14
CA ASN A 179 20.65 -8.90 10.23
C ASN A 179 20.99 -8.28 11.59
N THR A 180 21.58 -7.09 11.62
CA THR A 180 21.82 -6.34 12.87
C THR A 180 20.53 -6.18 13.68
N ARG A 181 19.35 -6.24 13.03
CA ARG A 181 18.04 -6.34 13.71
C ARG A 181 17.69 -7.70 14.31
N TYR A 182 18.49 -8.74 14.17
CA TYR A 182 18.20 -10.10 14.64
C TYR A 182 19.37 -10.80 15.33
N ASN A 183 20.60 -10.26 15.29
CA ASN A 183 21.80 -11.09 15.54
C ASN A 183 22.49 -11.00 16.90
N GLU A 184 21.95 -10.28 17.89
CA GLU A 184 22.56 -10.27 19.25
C GLU A 184 21.50 -10.42 20.37
N GLY A 185 20.39 -11.11 20.09
CA GLY A 185 19.41 -11.44 21.13
C GLY A 185 18.23 -12.25 20.63
N TYR A 186 17.48 -12.84 21.57
CA TYR A 186 16.27 -13.61 21.31
C TYR A 186 15.37 -12.92 20.26
N PRO A 187 15.14 -13.53 19.09
CA PRO A 187 14.51 -12.85 17.97
C PRO A 187 13.10 -12.35 18.36
N GLY A 188 12.98 -11.03 18.52
CA GLY A 188 11.75 -10.34 18.84
C GLY A 188 11.63 -9.80 20.26
N ILE A 189 12.49 -10.16 21.21
CA ILE A 189 12.47 -9.56 22.56
C ILE A 189 13.17 -8.20 22.50
N ARG A 190 12.41 -7.18 22.10
CA ARG A 190 12.90 -5.80 21.95
C ARG A 190 11.85 -4.80 22.40
N GLY A 191 12.30 -3.56 22.65
CA GLY A 191 11.42 -2.44 23.00
C GLY A 191 10.54 -2.77 24.20
N LYS A 192 9.21 -2.67 24.05
CA LYS A 192 8.26 -2.92 25.14
C LYS A 192 8.33 -4.36 25.67
N SER A 193 8.64 -5.36 24.85
CA SER A 193 8.77 -6.75 25.34
C SER A 193 9.97 -6.91 26.27
N LEU A 194 11.09 -6.24 25.97
CA LEU A 194 12.27 -6.24 26.83
C LEU A 194 11.97 -5.54 28.15
N ARG A 195 11.29 -4.38 28.12
CA ARG A 195 10.85 -3.68 29.34
C ARG A 195 9.94 -4.53 30.22
N ILE A 196 9.00 -5.27 29.61
CA ILE A 196 8.15 -6.20 30.36
C ILE A 196 9.00 -7.28 31.04
N LEU A 197 9.97 -7.84 30.32
CA LEU A 197 10.87 -8.85 30.85
C LEU A 197 11.73 -8.31 32.00
N GLU A 198 12.31 -7.11 31.85
CA GLU A 198 13.06 -6.43 32.92
C GLU A 198 12.19 -6.25 34.18
N VAL A 199 10.94 -5.81 34.02
CA VAL A 199 9.99 -5.65 35.13
C VAL A 199 9.64 -7.00 35.77
N LEU A 200 9.47 -8.06 34.97
CA LEU A 200 9.22 -9.41 35.50
C LEU A 200 10.42 -9.93 36.30
N ILE A 201 11.65 -9.74 35.82
CA ILE A 201 12.85 -10.19 36.53
C ILE A 201 13.01 -9.43 37.85
N THR A 202 12.85 -8.11 37.81
CA THR A 202 13.04 -7.22 38.98
C THR A 202 11.92 -7.33 40.00
N LYS A 203 10.66 -7.17 39.59
CA LYS A 203 9.49 -7.14 40.49
C LYS A 203 8.81 -8.49 40.67
N GLY A 204 9.05 -9.46 39.79
CA GLY A 204 8.35 -10.74 39.76
C GLY A 204 7.01 -10.74 39.02
N TYR A 205 6.43 -9.58 38.74
CA TYR A 205 5.15 -9.46 38.05
C TYR A 205 5.03 -8.19 37.19
N TYR A 206 4.10 -8.20 36.24
CA TYR A 206 3.75 -7.08 35.35
C TYR A 206 2.24 -7.07 35.06
N ILE A 207 1.59 -5.93 35.33
CA ILE A 207 0.17 -5.71 34.98
C ILE A 207 0.08 -5.32 33.50
N CYS A 208 -0.58 -6.15 32.70
CA CYS A 208 -0.69 -5.95 31.26
C CYS A 208 -1.65 -4.83 30.90
N THR A 209 -1.24 -4.04 29.90
CA THR A 209 -2.10 -3.06 29.22
C THR A 209 -2.66 -3.62 27.91
N GLN A 210 -3.64 -2.94 27.32
CA GLN A 210 -4.17 -3.32 26.01
C GLN A 210 -3.04 -3.42 24.97
N GLY A 211 -3.01 -4.52 24.22
CA GLY A 211 -1.97 -4.80 23.22
C GLY A 211 -0.71 -5.50 23.74
N ASP A 212 -0.61 -5.85 25.03
CA ASP A 212 0.53 -6.61 25.57
C ASP A 212 0.42 -8.13 25.35
N THR A 213 -0.75 -8.64 24.94
CA THR A 213 -0.97 -10.08 24.71
C THR A 213 0.01 -10.71 23.72
N ARG A 214 0.37 -10.00 22.63
CA ARG A 214 1.36 -10.50 21.65
C ARG A 214 2.76 -10.59 22.26
N LYS A 215 3.11 -9.64 23.14
CA LYS A 215 4.42 -9.58 23.81
C LYS A 215 4.53 -10.70 24.83
N TYR A 216 3.48 -10.93 25.61
CA TYR A 216 3.40 -12.10 26.50
C TYR A 216 3.58 -13.42 25.73
N ARG A 217 2.87 -13.64 24.61
CA ARG A 217 3.03 -14.89 23.82
C ARG A 217 4.46 -15.09 23.37
N LEU A 218 5.13 -14.02 22.95
CA LEU A 218 6.54 -14.05 22.59
C LEU A 218 7.42 -14.40 23.79
N LEU A 219 7.23 -13.73 24.93
CA LEU A 219 8.00 -13.99 26.14
C LEU A 219 7.78 -15.41 26.65
N LYS A 220 6.54 -15.92 26.69
CA LYS A 220 6.21 -17.30 27.09
C LYS A 220 6.89 -18.34 26.20
N LYS A 221 7.03 -18.06 24.90
CA LYS A 221 7.73 -18.94 23.96
C LYS A 221 9.19 -19.14 24.34
N TYR A 222 9.86 -18.10 24.86
CA TYR A 222 11.26 -18.16 25.27
C TYR A 222 11.45 -18.51 26.75
N PHE A 223 10.49 -18.14 27.58
CA PHE A 223 10.52 -18.32 29.04
C PHE A 223 9.22 -19.02 29.49
N PRO A 224 9.16 -20.36 29.43
CA PRO A 224 7.98 -21.13 29.80
C PRO A 224 7.55 -20.95 31.26
N MET A 225 8.44 -20.49 32.15
CA MET A 225 8.15 -20.18 33.55
C MET A 225 7.25 -18.92 33.75
N ILE A 226 7.05 -18.12 32.69
CA ILE A 226 6.18 -16.94 32.79
C ILE A 226 4.72 -17.40 32.78
N CYS A 227 3.95 -17.09 33.81
CA CYS A 227 2.52 -17.39 33.91
C CYS A 227 1.67 -16.15 33.58
N LYS A 228 0.43 -16.38 33.14
CA LYS A 228 -0.57 -15.33 32.88
C LYS A 228 -1.88 -15.69 33.55
N VAL A 229 -2.43 -14.74 34.28
CA VAL A 229 -3.74 -14.84 34.94
C VAL A 229 -4.58 -13.63 34.53
N ASN A 230 -5.88 -13.84 34.35
CA ASN A 230 -6.85 -12.79 34.05
C ASN A 230 -7.92 -12.78 35.13
N MET A 231 -8.03 -11.69 35.88
CA MET A 231 -9.01 -11.51 36.95
C MET A 231 -9.46 -10.05 37.00
N TYR A 232 -10.74 -9.81 37.27
CA TYR A 232 -11.33 -8.45 37.36
C TYR A 232 -10.99 -7.55 36.16
N SER A 233 -11.04 -8.10 34.94
CA SER A 233 -10.68 -7.41 33.69
C SER A 233 -9.23 -6.90 33.63
N LYS A 234 -8.37 -7.32 34.55
CA LYS A 234 -6.93 -7.07 34.55
C LYS A 234 -6.18 -8.36 34.26
N THR A 235 -5.24 -8.28 33.34
CA THR A 235 -4.31 -9.37 33.08
C THR A 235 -3.01 -9.11 33.81
N ILE A 236 -2.55 -10.07 34.60
CA ILE A 236 -1.22 -10.06 35.23
C ILE A 236 -0.36 -11.16 34.64
N VAL A 237 0.90 -10.83 34.40
CA VAL A 237 1.94 -11.76 33.99
C VAL A 237 2.96 -11.82 35.11
N PHE A 238 3.44 -13.01 35.47
CA PHE A 238 4.38 -13.19 36.57
C PHE A 238 5.30 -14.39 36.34
N LEU A 239 6.38 -14.48 37.10
CA LEU A 239 7.26 -15.66 37.11
C LEU A 239 6.73 -16.68 38.11
N GLU A 240 6.70 -17.96 37.74
CA GLU A 240 6.13 -19.04 38.56
C GLU A 240 6.78 -19.17 39.95
N ASP A 241 8.08 -18.91 40.06
CA ASP A 241 8.87 -18.88 41.31
C ASP A 241 8.57 -17.66 42.19
N LYS A 242 7.94 -16.62 41.64
CA LYS A 242 7.58 -15.37 42.33
C LYS A 242 6.06 -15.19 42.45
N SER A 243 5.32 -16.29 42.51
CA SER A 243 3.85 -16.28 42.62
C SER A 243 3.34 -15.51 43.86
N ASP A 244 4.01 -15.65 45.00
CA ASP A 244 3.69 -14.95 46.26
C ASP A 244 3.82 -13.42 46.13
N ILE A 245 4.85 -12.95 45.40
CA ILE A 245 5.06 -11.52 45.16
C ILE A 245 4.00 -10.99 44.18
N ALA A 246 3.68 -11.79 43.16
CA ALA A 246 2.70 -11.45 42.15
C ALA A 246 1.29 -11.28 42.71
N ILE A 247 0.84 -12.17 43.61
CA ILE A 247 -0.48 -12.04 44.23
C ILE A 247 -0.57 -10.80 45.11
N ARG A 248 0.46 -10.48 45.91
CA ARG A 248 0.51 -9.25 46.72
C ARG A 248 0.45 -8.00 45.86
N GLY A 249 1.32 -7.94 44.85
CA GLY A 249 1.35 -6.81 43.91
C GLY A 249 0.05 -6.66 43.10
N PHE A 250 -0.64 -7.76 42.82
CA PHE A 250 -1.95 -7.72 42.18
C PHE A 250 -3.03 -7.15 43.10
N LEU A 251 -3.05 -7.57 44.38
CA LEU A 251 -4.00 -7.06 45.38
C LEU A 251 -3.83 -5.55 45.59
N GLU A 252 -2.60 -5.04 45.61
CA GLU A 252 -2.32 -3.60 45.69
C GLU A 252 -2.86 -2.81 44.47
N HIS A 253 -2.88 -3.42 43.30
CA HIS A 253 -3.38 -2.79 42.06
C HIS A 253 -4.90 -2.97 41.88
N ILE A 254 -5.55 -3.83 42.65
CA ILE A 254 -7.00 -3.97 42.62
C ILE A 254 -7.58 -2.82 43.44
N ASN A 255 -8.24 -1.87 42.77
CA ASN A 255 -8.93 -0.74 43.42
C ASN A 255 -10.24 -1.17 44.15
N LYS A 256 -10.30 -2.38 44.71
CA LYS A 256 -11.42 -2.81 45.55
C LYS A 256 -11.09 -2.47 47.00
N ARG A 257 -11.98 -1.72 47.64
CA ARG A 257 -11.86 -1.39 49.08
C ARG A 257 -12.03 -2.62 49.98
N LYS A 258 -12.78 -3.63 49.54
CA LYS A 258 -13.09 -4.84 50.30
C LYS A 258 -12.99 -6.05 49.38
N ILE A 259 -12.32 -7.11 49.83
CA ILE A 259 -12.20 -8.40 49.12
C ILE A 259 -12.72 -9.49 50.06
N SER A 260 -13.60 -10.35 49.56
CA SER A 260 -14.14 -11.46 50.36
C SER A 260 -13.10 -12.54 50.63
N TYR A 261 -13.27 -13.31 51.70
CA TYR A 261 -12.35 -14.42 52.02
C TYR A 261 -12.35 -15.49 50.92
N MET A 262 -13.51 -15.77 50.31
CA MET A 262 -13.63 -16.71 49.19
C MET A 262 -12.86 -16.24 47.96
N GLU A 263 -12.97 -14.96 47.58
CA GLU A 263 -12.18 -14.40 46.48
C GLU A 263 -10.67 -14.50 46.75
N LEU A 264 -10.21 -14.22 47.99
CA LEU A 264 -8.80 -14.38 48.34
C LEU A 264 -8.33 -15.83 48.25
N GLU A 265 -9.17 -16.79 48.64
CA GLU A 265 -8.85 -18.21 48.52
C GLU A 265 -8.77 -18.67 47.06
N GLU A 266 -9.70 -18.20 46.22
CA GLU A 266 -9.67 -18.43 44.78
C GLU A 266 -8.40 -17.86 44.15
N MET A 267 -8.00 -16.64 44.53
CA MET A 267 -6.74 -16.03 44.09
C MET A 267 -5.54 -16.85 44.52
N SER A 268 -5.47 -17.31 45.77
CA SER A 268 -4.40 -18.21 46.24
C SER A 268 -4.31 -19.49 45.39
N LYS A 269 -5.45 -20.09 45.03
CA LYS A 269 -5.50 -21.28 44.15
C LYS A 269 -4.97 -20.98 42.75
N ILE A 270 -5.41 -19.87 42.14
CA ILE A 270 -5.03 -19.48 40.78
C ILE A 270 -3.53 -19.19 40.67
N PHE A 271 -2.96 -18.49 41.65
CA PHE A 271 -1.53 -18.17 41.68
C PHE A 271 -0.66 -19.32 42.18
N LYS A 272 -1.26 -20.42 42.66
CA LYS A 272 -0.57 -21.54 43.33
C LYS A 272 0.31 -21.07 44.50
N SER A 273 -0.19 -20.08 45.24
CA SER A 273 0.52 -19.41 46.33
C SER A 273 -0.32 -19.47 47.61
N LYS A 274 0.32 -19.70 48.76
CA LYS A 274 -0.36 -19.73 50.06
C LYS A 274 -0.18 -18.39 50.75
N LEU A 275 -1.24 -17.57 50.75
CA LEU A 275 -1.28 -16.36 51.59
C LEU A 275 -1.40 -16.75 53.06
N SER A 276 -0.58 -16.14 53.91
CA SER A 276 -0.63 -16.38 55.36
C SER A 276 -1.94 -15.83 55.96
N LYS A 277 -2.36 -16.39 57.11
CA LYS A 277 -3.58 -15.94 57.81
C LYS A 277 -3.53 -14.45 58.17
N SER A 278 -2.35 -13.95 58.57
CA SER A 278 -2.13 -12.54 58.91
C SER A 278 -2.26 -11.63 57.70
N GLU A 279 -1.76 -12.05 56.53
CA GLU A 279 -1.94 -11.28 55.29
C GLU A 279 -3.39 -11.26 54.84
N LYS A 280 -4.10 -12.39 54.90
CA LYS A 280 -5.52 -12.44 54.57
C LYS A 280 -6.33 -11.45 55.41
N LYS A 281 -6.03 -11.35 56.72
CA LYS A 281 -6.67 -10.38 57.62
C LYS A 281 -6.45 -8.91 57.22
N LYS A 282 -5.36 -8.57 56.52
CA LYS A 282 -5.13 -7.19 56.04
C LYS A 282 -6.09 -6.77 54.92
N TYR A 283 -6.60 -7.74 54.14
CA TYR A 283 -7.45 -7.47 52.97
C TYR A 283 -8.93 -7.80 53.21
N VAL A 284 -9.23 -8.62 54.21
CA VAL A 284 -10.60 -8.93 54.64
C VAL A 284 -11.08 -7.84 55.58
N CYS A 285 -12.23 -7.25 55.28
CA CYS A 285 -12.89 -6.32 56.19
C CYS A 285 -13.46 -7.12 57.39
N THR A 286 -12.94 -6.90 58.59
CA THR A 286 -13.67 -7.28 59.82
C THR A 286 -14.93 -6.40 59.88
N PHE A 287 -16.08 -7.05 59.79
CA PHE A 287 -17.37 -6.46 60.15
C PHE A 287 -17.62 -6.65 61.64
#